data_AF-A0A1D7XZK5-F1
#
_entry.id   AF-A0A1D7XZK5-F1
#
_cell.length_a   1.000
_cell.length_b   1.000
_cell.length_c   1.000
_cell.angle_alpha   90.00
_cell.angle_beta   90.00
_cell.angle_gamma   90.00
#
_symmetry.space_group_name_H-M   'P 1'
#
loop_
_entity.id
_entity.type
_entity.pdbx_description
1 polymer ?
#
loop_
_entity_poly.entity_id
_entity_poly.type
_entity_poly.pdbx_seq_one_letter_code
_entity_poly.pdbx_strand_id
1 'polypeptide(L)' 'MTITDEINWSPFDFIIMGSLLILLSIGINFASNRAKNLKNRVLYIGILVIIFMLIWAELAVGLFGTPFAGS' A
#
# COMPACT_ATOMS: atom_id res chain seq x y z
N MET A 1 26.52 -2.63 11.48
CA MET A 1 25.63 -2.87 10.32
C MET A 1 26.51 -2.84 9.10
N THR A 2 26.79 -4.02 8.54
CA THR A 2 27.33 -4.12 7.19
C THR A 2 26.18 -3.78 6.26
N ILE A 3 26.26 -2.63 5.59
CA ILE A 3 25.40 -2.33 4.45
C ILE A 3 25.93 -3.23 3.34
N THR A 4 25.39 -4.44 3.20
CA THR A 4 25.68 -5.31 2.06
C THR A 4 24.90 -4.76 0.87
N ASP A 5 25.51 -4.70 -0.31
CA ASP A 5 24.92 -4.22 -1.58
C ASP A 5 23.72 -5.04 -2.10
N GLU A 6 23.19 -5.97 -1.29
CA GLU A 6 22.10 -6.88 -1.67
C GLU A 6 20.71 -6.24 -1.54
N ILE A 7 20.58 -5.13 -0.78
CA ILE A 7 19.29 -4.48 -0.51
C ILE A 7 19.43 -2.97 -0.81
N ASN A 8 19.23 -2.60 -2.06
CA ASN A 8 19.47 -1.25 -2.58
C ASN A 8 18.19 -0.39 -2.56
N TRP A 9 17.57 -0.24 -1.38
CA TRP A 9 16.35 0.57 -1.25
C TRP A 9 16.71 2.06 -1.37
N SER A 10 16.20 2.70 -2.41
CA SER A 10 16.30 4.13 -2.63
C SER A 10 15.47 4.90 -1.60
N PRO A 11 15.89 6.11 -1.19
CA PRO A 11 15.03 7.03 -0.45
C PRO A 11 13.65 7.25 -1.09
N PHE A 12 13.55 7.07 -2.41
CA PHE A 12 12.29 7.15 -3.14
C PHE A 12 11.30 6.04 -2.76
N ASP A 13 11.79 4.81 -2.48
CA ASP A 13 10.95 3.67 -2.10
C ASP A 13 10.27 3.90 -0.75
N PHE A 14 10.99 4.55 0.17
CA PHE A 14 10.43 4.99 1.45
C PHE A 14 9.35 6.06 1.28
N ILE A 15 9.53 6.98 0.33
CA ILE A 15 8.51 8.00 0.01
C ILE A 15 7.28 7.35 -0.60
N ILE A 16 7.45 6.42 -1.55
CA ILE A 16 6.35 5.65 -2.14
C ILE A 16 5.59 4.92 -1.04
N MET A 17 6.29 4.14 -0.21
CA MET A 17 5.67 3.37 0.87
C MET A 17 4.94 4.28 1.87
N GLY A 18 5.57 5.39 2.25
CA GLY A 18 4.98 6.38 3.16
C GLY A 18 3.71 7.01 2.58
N SER A 19 3.74 7.41 1.30
CA SER A 19 2.57 7.95 0.62
C SER A 19 1.44 6.93 0.52
N LEU A 20 1.76 5.66 0.27
CA LEU A 20 0.79 4.56 0.15
C LEU A 20 0.09 4.31 1.50
N LEU A 21 0.81 4.37 2.62
CA LEU A 21 0.26 4.26 3.97
C LEU A 21 -0.64 5.45 4.34
N ILE A 22 -0.25 6.66 3.94
CA ILE A 22 -1.07 7.86 4.15
C ILE A 22 -2.38 7.73 3.36
N LEU A 23 -2.32 7.30 2.10
CA LEU A 23 -3.50 7.07 1.26
C LEU A 23 -4.43 6.01 1.87
N LEU A 24 -3.87 4.89 2.37
CA LEU A 24 -4.63 3.87 3.08
C LEU A 24 -5.33 4.45 4.31
N SER A 25 -4.61 5.23 5.12
CA SER A 25 -5.15 5.84 6.34
C SER A 25 -6.29 6.82 6.04
N ILE A 26 -6.14 7.66 5.01
CA ILE A 26 -7.18 8.58 4.55
C ILE A 26 -8.39 7.79 4.05
N GLY A 27 -8.18 6.74 3.26
CA GLY A 27 -9.26 5.90 2.75
C GLY A 27 -10.03 5.18 3.86
N ILE A 28 -9.35 4.65 4.88
CA ILE A 28 -9.99 4.03 6.05
C ILE A 28 -10.78 5.06 6.83
N ASN A 29 -10.21 6.26 7.07
CA ASN A 29 -10.90 7.33 7.78
C ASN A 29 -12.15 7.78 7.00
N PHE A 30 -12.04 7.93 5.69
CA PHE A 30 -13.17 8.27 4.82
C PHE A 30 -14.27 7.20 4.86
N ALA A 31 -13.90 5.92 4.73
CA ALA A 31 -14.84 4.80 4.85
C ALA A 31 -15.51 4.77 6.23
N SER A 32 -14.75 5.04 7.29
CA SER A 32 -15.24 5.13 8.67
C SER A 32 -16.23 6.27 8.88
N ASN A 33 -15.94 7.45 8.31
CA ASN A 33 -16.75 8.64 8.51
C ASN A 33 -18.02 8.65 7.63
N ARG A 34 -17.99 7.97 6.48
CA ARG A 34 -19.12 7.94 5.53
C ARG A 34 -20.06 6.75 5.77
N ALA A 35 -19.57 5.62 6.25
CA ALA A 35 -20.38 4.42 6.44
C ALA A 35 -21.09 4.42 7.81
N LYS A 36 -22.41 4.68 7.79
CA LYS A 36 -23.27 4.56 8.99
C LYS A 36 -23.43 3.11 9.46
N ASN A 37 -23.33 2.14 8.54
CA ASN A 37 -23.51 0.71 8.82
C ASN A 37 -22.15 0.02 8.99
N LEU A 38 -21.96 -0.69 10.10
CA LEU A 38 -20.74 -1.45 10.40
C LEU A 38 -20.39 -2.47 9.31
N LYS A 39 -21.39 -3.17 8.75
CA LYS A 39 -21.18 -4.15 7.67
C LYS A 39 -20.57 -3.50 6.41
N ASN A 40 -21.13 -2.36 5.99
CA ASN A 40 -20.64 -1.64 4.81
C ASN A 40 -19.26 -1.04 5.09
N ARG A 41 -19.04 -0.54 6.31
CA ARG A 41 -17.74 -0.01 6.74
C ARG A 41 -16.64 -1.07 6.61
N VAL A 42 -16.88 -2.27 7.13
CA VAL A 42 -15.91 -3.39 7.05
C VAL A 42 -15.69 -3.81 5.60
N LEU A 43 -16.75 -3.86 4.77
CA LEU A 43 -16.62 -4.17 3.34
C LEU A 43 -15.71 -3.18 2.62
N TYR A 44 -15.94 -1.86 2.80
CA TYR A 44 -15.13 -0.83 2.16
C TYR A 44 -13.67 -0.85 2.63
N ILE A 45 -13.43 -1.01 3.94
CA ILE A 45 -12.08 -1.13 4.48
C ILE A 45 -11.39 -2.39 3.93
N GLY A 46 -12.10 -3.52 3.86
CA GLY A 46 -11.56 -4.77 3.30
C GLY A 46 -11.12 -4.61 1.85
N ILE A 47 -11.96 -4.00 1.01
CA ILE A 47 -11.62 -3.73 -0.40
C ILE A 47 -10.40 -2.81 -0.49
N LEU A 48 -10.37 -1.75 0.32
CA LEU A 48 -9.25 -0.79 0.33
C LEU A 48 -7.92 -1.47 0.73
N VAL A 49 -7.95 -2.34 1.73
CA VAL A 49 -6.78 -3.12 2.18
C VAL A 49 -6.32 -4.12 1.12
N ILE A 50 -7.24 -4.77 0.40
CA ILE A 50 -6.88 -5.65 -0.71
C ILE A 50 -6.17 -4.87 -1.82
N ILE A 51 -6.71 -3.72 -2.22
CA ILE A 51 -6.08 -2.85 -3.24
C ILE A 51 -4.69 -2.42 -2.78
N PHE A 52 -4.54 -2.02 -1.51
CA PHE A 52 -3.24 -1.68 -0.93
C PHE A 52 -2.25 -2.85 -1.00
N MET A 53 -2.67 -4.07 -0.64
CA MET A 53 -1.82 -5.26 -0.73
C MET A 53 -1.42 -5.57 -2.17
N LEU A 54 -2.31 -5.39 -3.15
CA LEU A 54 -2.00 -5.61 -4.56
C LEU A 54 -0.96 -4.61 -5.06
N ILE A 55 -1.11 -3.32 -4.74
CA ILE A 55 -0.14 -2.29 -5.11
C ILE A 55 1.21 -2.56 -4.43
N TRP A 56 1.19 -2.96 -3.16
CA TRP A 56 2.40 -3.30 -2.43
C TRP A 56 3.10 -4.52 -3.01
N ALA A 57 2.36 -5.57 -3.37
CA ALA A 57 2.91 -6.77 -4.01
C ALA A 57 3.50 -6.47 -5.39
N GLU A 58 2.88 -5.57 -6.16
CA GLU A 58 3.46 -5.08 -7.42
C GLU A 58 4.79 -4.37 -7.20
N LEU A 59 4.83 -3.42 -6.28
CA LEU A 59 6.03 -2.65 -6.02
C LEU A 59 7.15 -3.51 -5.44
N ALA A 60 6.83 -4.42 -4.52
CA ALA A 60 7.81 -5.24 -3.82
C ALA A 60 8.29 -6.46 -4.63
N VAL A 61 7.40 -7.11 -5.38
CA VAL A 61 7.68 -8.40 -6.05
C VAL A 61 7.47 -8.34 -7.55
N GLY A 62 6.66 -7.40 -8.07
CA GLY A 62 6.39 -7.30 -9.49
C GLY A 62 5.44 -8.38 -10.02
N LEU A 63 4.41 -8.72 -9.25
CA LEU A 63 3.50 -9.84 -9.50
C LEU A 63 2.88 -9.86 -10.92
N PHE A 64 2.58 -8.70 -11.51
CA PHE A 64 1.94 -8.53 -12.82
C PHE A 64 2.94 -8.16 -13.93
N GLY A 65 4.25 -8.09 -13.63
CA GLY A 65 5.29 -7.76 -14.62
C GLY A 65 5.16 -6.37 -15.22
N THR A 66 4.56 -5.43 -14.48
CA THR A 66 4.44 -4.03 -14.91
C THR A 66 5.80 -3.31 -14.80
N PRO A 67 6.05 -2.25 -15.58
CA PRO A 67 7.30 -1.48 -15.50
C PRO A 67 7.52 -0.75 -14.15
N PHE A 68 6.55 -0.83 -13.23
CA PHE A 68 6.65 -0.33 -11.85
C PHE A 68 7.14 -1.41 -10.86
N ALA A 69 7.41 -2.63 -11.33
CA ALA A 69 7.88 -3.75 -10.53
C ALA A 69 9.34 -3.59 -10.09
N GLY A 70 9.61 -3.68 -8.78
CA GLY A 70 10.95 -3.90 -8.24
C GLY A 70 11.97 -2.78 -8.45
N SER A 71 11.53 -1.52 -8.41
CA SER A 71 12.42 -0.35 -8.36
C SER A 71 13.00 -0.11 -6.97
#